data_AF-A0A0A5GEP3-F1
#
_entry.id   AF-A0A0A5GEP3-F1
#
_cell.length_a   1.000
_cell.length_b   1.000
_cell.length_c   1.000
_cell.angle_alpha   90.00
_cell.angle_beta   90.00
_cell.angle_gamma   90.00
#
_symmetry.space_group_name_H-M   'P 1'
#
loop_
_entity.id
_entity.type
_entity.pdbx_description
1 polymer ?
#
loop_
_entity_poly.entity_id
_entity_poly.type
_entity_poly.pdbx_seq_one_letter_code
_entity_poly.pdbx_strand_id
1 'polypeptide(L)'
;MFYLSERRLLVVLLVGFVSICWFSLLRAESIIVQGYEAEQAEEVIALDFEPFVEVGTVEEAEAHVSFNVSSVMNVPDGYERLSVSYHEEDGRVRQVFTNHKEGRLMVEQAESPLSAPKEAVVNVIKIGNKEVTLYGEGDEIYGATWSTGTSTYSVHSLRSFDLNQWKELMIGIY
;
A
#
# COMPACT_ATOMS: atom_id res chain seq x y z
N MET A 1 -22.15 24.83 -55.85
CA MET A 1 -22.92 23.64 -55.43
C MET A 1 -21.95 22.46 -55.46
N PHE A 2 -21.38 22.09 -54.31
CA PHE A 2 -20.39 21.01 -54.24
C PHE A 2 -21.10 19.66 -54.18
N TYR A 3 -21.06 18.89 -55.27
CA TYR A 3 -21.48 17.49 -55.26
C TYR A 3 -20.35 16.65 -54.66
N LEU A 4 -20.40 16.41 -53.36
CA LEU A 4 -19.56 15.41 -52.72
C LEU A 4 -20.09 14.04 -53.11
N SER A 5 -19.25 13.17 -53.69
CA SER A 5 -19.68 11.80 -53.99
C SER A 5 -20.03 11.06 -52.70
N GLU A 6 -21.07 10.23 -52.73
CA GLU A 6 -21.58 9.49 -51.55
C GLU A 6 -20.46 8.72 -50.83
N ARG A 7 -19.49 8.18 -51.58
CA ARG A 7 -18.32 7.50 -51.02
C ARG A 7 -17.42 8.41 -50.18
N ARG A 8 -17.24 9.68 -50.56
CA ARG A 8 -16.44 10.65 -49.80
C ARG A 8 -17.16 11.10 -48.53
N LEU A 9 -18.48 11.25 -48.59
CA LEU A 9 -19.29 11.56 -47.42
C LEU A 9 -19.19 10.44 -46.37
N LEU A 10 -19.27 9.18 -46.81
CA LEU A 10 -19.19 8.01 -45.94
C LEU A 10 -17.83 7.90 -45.23
N VAL A 11 -16.74 8.17 -45.95
CA VAL A 11 -15.38 8.19 -45.37
C VAL A 11 -15.23 9.30 -44.32
N VAL A 12 -15.76 10.50 -44.59
CA VAL A 12 -15.70 11.61 -43.63
C VAL A 12 -16.48 11.29 -42.35
N LEU A 13 -17.67 10.71 -42.49
CA LEU A 13 -18.48 10.28 -41.33
C LEU A 13 -17.79 9.19 -40.52
N LEU A 14 -17.14 8.23 -41.19
CA LEU A 14 -16.45 7.13 -40.52
C LEU A 14 -15.21 7.61 -39.75
N VAL A 15 -14.42 8.51 -40.33
CA VAL A 15 -13.27 9.14 -39.64
C VAL A 15 -13.74 9.98 -38.44
N GLY A 16 -14.84 10.72 -38.60
CA GLY A 16 -15.45 11.47 -37.50
C GLY A 16 -15.90 10.55 -36.35
N PHE A 17 -16.58 9.45 -36.67
CA PHE A 17 -17.04 8.48 -35.68
C PHE A 17 -15.89 7.84 -34.91
N VAL A 18 -14.84 7.37 -35.61
CA VAL A 18 -13.65 6.78 -34.98
C VAL A 18 -12.96 7.79 -34.06
N SER A 19 -12.88 9.06 -34.47
CA SER A 19 -12.27 10.12 -33.64
C SER A 19 -13.07 10.39 -32.36
N ILE A 20 -14.42 10.40 -32.45
CA ILE A 20 -15.30 10.57 -31.29
C ILE A 20 -15.18 9.37 -30.34
N CYS A 21 -15.16 8.15 -30.87
CA CYS A 21 -14.97 6.94 -30.07
C CYS A 21 -13.62 6.95 -29.36
N TRP A 22 -12.54 7.31 -30.07
CA TRP A 22 -11.19 7.43 -29.49
C TRP A 22 -11.14 8.46 -28.37
N PHE A 23 -11.72 9.64 -28.58
CA PHE A 23 -11.78 10.68 -27.55
C PHE A 23 -12.64 10.27 -26.34
N SER A 24 -13.72 9.53 -26.57
CA SER A 24 -14.58 9.02 -25.50
C SER A 24 -13.88 7.95 -24.66
N LEU A 25 -13.07 7.09 -25.29
CA LEU A 25 -12.21 6.11 -24.61
C LEU A 25 -11.16 6.79 -23.72
N LEU A 26 -10.44 7.79 -24.25
CA LEU A 26 -9.46 8.55 -23.46
C LEU A 26 -10.10 9.25 -22.26
N ARG A 27 -11.32 9.79 -22.43
CA ARG A 27 -12.05 10.43 -21.33
C ARG A 27 -12.52 9.41 -20.29
N ALA A 28 -13.01 8.25 -20.72
CA ALA A 28 -13.39 7.17 -19.81
C ALA A 28 -12.19 6.68 -18.99
N GLU A 29 -11.03 6.51 -19.63
CA GLU A 29 -9.78 6.15 -18.95
C GLU A 29 -9.39 7.21 -17.91
N SER A 30 -9.41 8.50 -18.26
CA SER A 30 -9.10 9.57 -17.29
C SER A 30 -10.05 9.62 -16.09
N ILE A 31 -11.34 9.32 -16.30
CA ILE A 31 -12.34 9.33 -15.22
C ILE A 31 -12.18 8.09 -14.33
N ILE A 32 -11.87 6.94 -14.91
CA ILE A 32 -11.61 5.70 -14.16
C ILE A 32 -10.33 5.86 -13.32
N VAL A 33 -9.26 6.41 -13.88
CA VAL A 33 -8.01 6.65 -13.15
C VAL A 33 -8.24 7.65 -12.01
N GLN A 34 -8.95 8.76 -12.23
CA GLN A 34 -9.25 9.73 -11.18
C GLN A 34 -10.23 9.20 -10.12
N GLY A 35 -11.24 8.42 -10.54
CA GLY A 35 -12.20 7.79 -9.63
C GLY A 35 -11.52 6.74 -8.75
N TYR A 36 -10.58 5.99 -9.31
CA TYR A 36 -9.77 5.02 -8.60
C TYR A 36 -8.77 5.65 -7.63
N GLU A 37 -8.12 6.75 -8.02
CA GLU A 37 -7.29 7.54 -7.10
C GLU A 37 -8.12 8.16 -5.96
N ALA A 38 -9.37 8.57 -6.25
CA ALA A 38 -10.28 9.11 -5.24
C ALA A 38 -10.84 8.02 -4.29
N GLU A 39 -11.13 6.82 -4.80
CA GLU A 39 -11.60 5.67 -4.01
C GLU A 39 -10.47 5.10 -3.13
N GLN A 40 -9.23 5.07 -3.63
CA GLN A 40 -8.04 4.77 -2.81
C GLN A 40 -7.68 5.88 -1.81
N ALA A 41 -8.15 7.12 -2.04
CA ALA A 41 -8.05 8.20 -1.07
C ALA A 41 -9.20 8.20 -0.05
N GLU A 42 -10.22 7.36 -0.22
CA GLU A 42 -11.33 7.17 0.72
C GLU A 42 -11.20 5.87 1.52
N GLU A 43 -10.61 4.82 0.93
CA GLU A 43 -10.08 3.64 1.66
C GLU A 43 -8.69 3.94 2.23
N VAL A 44 -8.60 5.10 2.89
CA VAL A 44 -7.56 5.38 3.85
C VAL A 44 -7.84 4.39 4.96
N ILE A 45 -7.03 3.32 5.08
CA ILE A 45 -6.61 2.83 6.41
C ILE A 45 -6.56 4.10 7.22
N ALA A 46 -7.40 4.27 8.24
CA ALA A 46 -7.38 5.46 9.08
C ALA A 46 -5.99 5.54 9.74
N LEU A 47 -5.03 6.00 8.94
CA LEU A 47 -3.75 6.55 9.26
C LEU A 47 -4.23 7.73 10.05
N ASP A 48 -4.19 7.56 11.37
CA ASP A 48 -4.31 8.68 12.28
C ASP A 48 -3.55 9.85 11.64
N PHE A 49 -4.16 11.02 11.67
CA PHE A 49 -3.64 12.27 11.09
C PHE A 49 -2.33 12.75 11.77
N GLU A 50 -1.56 11.82 12.33
CA GLU A 50 -0.22 12.00 12.84
C GLU A 50 0.69 12.43 11.67
N PRO A 51 1.36 13.57 11.79
CA PRO A 51 2.22 14.09 10.73
C PRO A 51 3.50 13.26 10.65
N PHE A 52 3.63 12.49 9.57
CA PHE A 52 4.87 11.81 9.21
C PHE A 52 5.66 12.65 8.19
N VAL A 53 6.97 12.70 8.36
CA VAL A 53 7.90 13.31 7.39
C VAL A 53 8.35 12.24 6.42
N GLU A 54 7.97 12.40 5.15
CA GLU A 54 8.35 11.49 4.08
C GLU A 54 9.82 11.69 3.69
N VAL A 55 10.52 10.57 3.48
CA VAL A 55 11.92 10.48 3.07
C VAL A 55 12.06 9.48 1.92
N GLY A 56 13.14 9.55 1.16
CA GLY A 56 13.32 8.73 -0.03
C GLY A 56 13.68 7.28 0.28
N THR A 57 14.42 7.03 1.37
CA THR A 57 14.96 5.70 1.68
C THR A 57 14.94 5.37 3.18
N VAL A 58 15.17 4.09 3.49
CA VAL A 58 15.28 3.60 4.87
C VAL A 58 16.51 4.18 5.57
N GLU A 59 17.61 4.35 4.84
CA GLU A 59 18.85 4.95 5.36
C GLU A 59 18.66 6.44 5.69
N GLU A 60 17.84 7.14 4.91
CA GLU A 60 17.47 8.52 5.21
C GLU A 60 16.60 8.60 6.47
N ALA A 61 15.62 7.69 6.63
CA ALA A 61 14.84 7.59 7.85
C ALA A 61 15.73 7.30 9.08
N GLU A 62 16.68 6.36 8.95
CA GLU A 62 17.64 6.01 10.02
C GLU A 62 18.48 7.21 10.46
N ALA A 63 18.84 8.13 9.55
CA ALA A 63 19.59 9.33 9.91
C ALA A 63 18.80 10.30 10.81
N HIS A 64 17.47 10.18 10.86
CA HIS A 64 16.57 11.01 11.67
C HIS A 64 16.13 10.34 12.97
N VAL A 65 16.28 9.02 13.09
CA VAL A 65 15.88 8.27 14.28
C VAL A 65 17.10 7.75 15.05
N SER A 66 16.94 7.47 16.34
CA SER A 66 18.07 7.06 17.20
C SER A 66 18.29 5.55 17.25
N PHE A 67 17.72 4.79 16.31
CA PHE A 67 17.78 3.33 16.25
C PHE A 67 17.95 2.85 14.81
N ASN A 68 18.38 1.59 14.64
CA ASN A 68 18.56 1.00 13.32
C ASN A 68 17.21 0.64 12.68
N VAL A 69 16.97 1.11 11.46
CA VAL A 69 15.70 0.92 10.77
C VAL A 69 15.77 -0.32 9.88
N SER A 70 14.90 -1.29 10.17
CA SER A 70 14.82 -2.52 9.40
C SER A 70 14.28 -2.27 8.00
N SER A 71 14.85 -2.97 7.02
CA SER A 71 14.35 -2.96 5.65
C SER A 71 13.37 -4.11 5.41
N VAL A 72 12.34 -3.87 4.60
CA VAL A 72 11.42 -4.93 4.16
C VAL A 72 11.87 -5.43 2.79
N MET A 73 12.37 -6.68 2.74
CA MET A 73 12.91 -7.29 1.52
C MET A 73 11.94 -8.27 0.85
N ASN A 74 11.09 -8.94 1.64
CA ASN A 74 10.11 -9.90 1.13
C ASN A 74 8.72 -9.28 1.22
N VAL A 75 8.33 -8.50 0.21
CA VAL A 75 6.95 -8.02 0.09
C VAL A 75 6.12 -9.00 -0.72
N PRO A 76 4.81 -9.18 -0.39
CA PRO A 76 3.93 -10.00 -1.20
C PRO A 76 3.88 -9.56 -2.67
N ASP A 77 3.64 -10.51 -3.57
CA ASP A 77 3.63 -10.26 -5.01
C ASP A 77 2.72 -9.08 -5.41
N GLY A 78 3.24 -8.20 -6.26
CA GLY A 78 2.52 -7.04 -6.78
C GLY A 78 2.47 -5.84 -5.84
N TYR A 79 3.01 -5.93 -4.62
CA TYR A 79 3.24 -4.78 -3.78
C TYR A 79 4.56 -4.10 -4.13
N GLU A 80 4.52 -2.80 -4.33
CA GLU A 80 5.68 -1.94 -4.55
C GLU A 80 5.78 -0.90 -3.43
N ARG A 81 7.00 -0.50 -3.07
CA ARG A 81 7.20 0.51 -2.03
C ARG A 81 6.67 1.85 -2.54
N LEU A 82 5.70 2.40 -1.82
CA LEU A 82 5.11 3.70 -2.10
C LEU A 82 5.90 4.80 -1.40
N SER A 83 6.20 4.64 -0.10
CA SER A 83 6.90 5.66 0.67
C SER A 83 7.64 5.09 1.88
N VAL A 84 8.62 5.86 2.36
CA VAL A 84 9.26 5.71 3.66
C VAL A 84 9.08 7.02 4.41
N SER A 85 8.77 6.96 5.70
CA SER A 85 8.54 8.16 6.49
C SER A 85 8.87 7.93 7.95
N TYR A 86 9.16 9.00 8.68
CA TYR A 86 9.36 8.93 10.12
C TYR A 86 8.50 9.97 10.83
N HIS A 87 8.21 9.73 12.09
CA HIS A 87 7.46 10.64 12.94
C HIS A 87 8.40 11.35 13.90
N GLU A 88 8.42 12.69 13.90
CA GLU A 88 9.42 13.50 14.61
C GLU A 88 9.33 13.36 16.14
N GLU A 89 8.14 13.14 16.68
CA GLU A 89 7.93 13.16 18.14
C GLU A 89 8.32 11.85 18.84
N ASP A 90 8.03 10.71 18.21
CA ASP A 90 8.21 9.37 18.80
C ASP A 90 9.28 8.53 18.06
N GLY A 91 9.84 9.06 16.97
CA GLY A 91 10.86 8.39 16.16
C GLY A 91 10.36 7.17 15.41
N ARG A 92 9.04 6.92 15.35
CA ARG A 92 8.49 5.77 14.62
C ARG A 92 8.77 5.91 13.13
N VAL A 93 9.20 4.83 12.51
CA VAL A 93 9.39 4.74 11.07
C VAL A 93 8.27 3.93 10.45
N ARG A 94 7.75 4.40 9.32
CA ARG A 94 6.68 3.77 8.56
C ARG A 94 7.12 3.57 7.11
N GLN A 95 7.03 2.34 6.64
CA GLN A 95 7.19 1.96 5.25
C GLN A 95 5.82 1.54 4.70
N VAL A 96 5.38 2.19 3.62
CA VAL A 96 4.09 1.90 2.97
C VAL A 96 4.37 1.25 1.62
N PHE A 97 3.67 0.15 1.36
CA PHE A 97 3.67 -0.56 0.10
C PHE A 97 2.26 -0.54 -0.47
N THR A 98 2.15 -0.47 -1.78
CA THR A 98 0.87 -0.44 -2.48
C THR A 98 0.85 -1.49 -3.58
N ASN A 99 -0.29 -2.16 -3.70
CA ASN A 99 -0.66 -2.93 -4.86
C ASN A 99 -1.96 -2.32 -5.36
N HIS A 100 -1.99 -1.87 -6.61
CA HIS A 100 -3.20 -1.27 -7.18
C HIS A 100 -4.44 -2.13 -6.90
N LYS A 101 -4.39 -3.43 -7.19
CA LYS A 101 -5.58 -4.30 -7.05
C LYS A 101 -5.91 -4.69 -5.61
N GLU A 102 -4.93 -4.66 -4.71
CA GLU A 102 -5.01 -5.32 -3.40
C GLU A 102 -4.88 -4.34 -2.23
N GLY A 103 -4.71 -3.05 -2.50
CA GLY A 103 -4.64 -2.00 -1.51
C GLY A 103 -3.25 -1.80 -0.92
N ARG A 104 -3.19 -1.39 0.35
CA ARG A 104 -1.94 -1.00 1.03
C ARG A 104 -1.50 -2.02 2.07
N LEU A 105 -0.19 -2.10 2.24
CA LEU A 105 0.51 -2.81 3.29
C LEU A 105 1.41 -1.78 4.00
N MET A 106 1.25 -1.66 5.30
CA MET A 106 1.99 -0.72 6.14
C MET A 106 2.85 -1.51 7.12
N VAL A 107 4.13 -1.15 7.22
CA VAL A 107 5.08 -1.68 8.20
C VAL A 107 5.57 -0.52 9.04
N GLU A 108 5.39 -0.61 10.35
CA GLU A 108 5.87 0.35 11.33
C GLU A 108 6.91 -0.28 12.25
N GLN A 109 7.91 0.52 12.61
CA GLN A 109 8.93 0.18 13.60
C GLN A 109 9.13 1.35 14.56
N ALA A 110 9.21 1.07 15.86
CA ALA A 110 9.57 2.04 16.89
C ALA A 110 10.32 1.35 18.04
N GLU A 111 11.01 2.12 18.90
CA GLU A 111 11.51 1.60 20.18
C GLU A 111 10.46 1.64 21.30
N SER A 112 9.37 2.36 21.09
CA SER A 112 8.18 2.37 21.94
C SER A 112 7.19 1.28 21.53
N PRO A 113 6.31 0.84 22.43
CA PRO A 113 5.19 -0.02 22.07
C PRO A 113 4.31 0.66 21.02
N LEU A 114 4.04 -0.04 19.93
CA LEU A 114 3.11 0.42 18.90
C LEU A 114 1.67 0.08 19.30
N SER A 115 0.73 0.91 18.86
CA SER A 115 -0.69 0.61 18.97
C SER A 115 -1.00 -0.72 18.28
N ALA A 116 -1.72 -1.60 18.96
CA ALA A 116 -2.18 -2.83 18.36
C ALA A 116 -3.14 -2.52 17.19
N PRO A 117 -3.17 -3.37 16.15
CA PRO A 117 -4.21 -3.34 15.13
C PRO A 117 -5.61 -3.33 15.76
N LYS A 118 -6.59 -2.74 15.06
CA LYS A 118 -7.97 -2.61 15.56
C LYS A 118 -8.68 -3.97 15.63
N GLU A 119 -8.23 -4.91 14.82
CA GLU A 119 -8.76 -6.26 14.70
C GLU A 119 -8.47 -7.10 15.95
N ALA A 120 -9.21 -8.19 16.15
CA ALA A 120 -9.02 -9.06 17.30
C ALA A 120 -7.78 -9.94 17.13
N VAL A 121 -7.17 -10.35 18.25
CA VAL A 121 -6.11 -11.36 18.22
C VAL A 121 -6.69 -12.68 17.76
N VAL A 122 -6.20 -13.20 16.64
CA VAL A 122 -6.62 -14.49 16.08
C VAL A 122 -5.64 -15.61 16.41
N ASN A 123 -4.35 -15.29 16.56
CA ASN A 123 -3.35 -16.31 16.88
C ASN A 123 -2.06 -15.70 17.46
N VAL A 124 -1.25 -16.52 18.12
CA VAL A 124 0.12 -16.21 18.49
C VAL A 124 1.03 -17.31 17.96
N ILE A 125 1.99 -16.95 17.13
CA ILE A 125 2.88 -17.89 16.46
C ILE A 125 4.35 -17.57 16.77
N LYS A 126 5.21 -18.55 16.55
CA LYS A 126 6.66 -18.37 16.64
C LYS A 126 7.29 -18.41 15.25
N ILE A 127 8.06 -17.38 14.92
CA ILE A 127 8.85 -17.29 13.67
C ILE A 127 10.30 -17.11 14.06
N GLY A 128 11.09 -18.17 13.95
CA GLY A 128 12.47 -18.18 14.47
C GLY A 128 12.50 -17.94 15.98
N ASN A 129 13.11 -16.83 16.40
CA ASN A 129 13.16 -16.37 17.79
C ASN A 129 12.09 -15.31 18.12
N LYS A 130 11.26 -14.90 17.16
CA LYS A 130 10.20 -13.89 17.33
C LYS A 130 8.91 -14.57 17.78
N GLU A 131 8.27 -14.03 18.80
CA GLU A 131 6.89 -14.33 19.13
C GLU A 131 6.01 -13.26 18.49
N VAL A 132 5.10 -13.68 17.62
CA VAL A 132 4.29 -12.80 16.78
C VAL A 132 2.83 -12.97 17.15
N THR A 133 2.16 -11.86 17.43
CA THR A 133 0.71 -11.81 17.60
C THR A 133 0.07 -11.45 16.27
N LEU A 134 -0.87 -12.28 15.80
CA LEU A 134 -1.62 -12.07 14.57
C LEU A 134 -3.02 -11.52 14.89
N TYR A 135 -3.47 -10.58 14.08
CA TYR A 135 -4.73 -9.88 14.22
C TYR A 135 -5.59 -10.04 12.98
N GLY A 136 -6.89 -10.21 13.17
CA GLY A 136 -7.84 -10.33 12.07
C GLY A 136 -9.25 -10.74 12.49
N GLU A 137 -9.99 -11.33 11.55
CA GLU A 137 -11.37 -11.74 11.72
C GLU A 137 -11.57 -13.16 11.16
N GLY A 138 -12.04 -14.08 12.00
CA GLY A 138 -12.17 -15.50 11.62
C GLY A 138 -10.81 -16.13 11.28
N ASP A 139 -10.70 -16.67 10.06
CA ASP A 139 -9.46 -17.28 9.54
C ASP A 139 -8.60 -16.28 8.74
N GLU A 140 -9.05 -15.03 8.62
CA GLU A 140 -8.39 -13.99 7.84
C GLU A 140 -7.46 -13.15 8.72
N ILE A 141 -6.22 -12.93 8.27
CA ILE A 141 -5.19 -12.20 9.03
C ILE A 141 -4.87 -10.90 8.30
N TYR A 142 -5.08 -9.77 8.98
CA TYR A 142 -4.88 -8.41 8.46
C TYR A 142 -3.72 -7.68 9.12
N GLY A 143 -3.23 -8.17 10.25
CA GLY A 143 -2.10 -7.54 10.92
C GLY A 143 -1.27 -8.48 11.77
N ALA A 144 -0.08 -8.01 12.10
CA ALA A 144 0.85 -8.71 12.95
C ALA A 144 1.65 -7.71 13.80
N THR A 145 1.94 -8.07 15.05
CA THR A 145 2.88 -7.33 15.89
C THR A 145 3.89 -8.28 16.53
N TRP A 146 5.11 -7.79 16.71
CA TRP A 146 6.15 -8.48 17.47
C TRP A 146 7.18 -7.48 18.00
N SER A 147 7.99 -7.93 18.95
CA SER A 147 9.15 -7.17 19.41
C SER A 147 10.43 -7.99 19.22
N THR A 148 11.54 -7.31 18.96
CA THR A 148 12.86 -7.93 18.85
C THR A 148 13.89 -6.94 19.41
N GLY A 149 14.54 -7.31 20.52
CA GLY A 149 15.44 -6.39 21.21
C GLY A 149 14.67 -5.18 21.76
N THR A 150 15.10 -3.98 21.39
CA THR A 150 14.42 -2.72 21.73
C THR A 150 13.34 -2.32 20.74
N SER A 151 13.26 -2.95 19.58
CA SER A 151 12.31 -2.57 18.53
C SER A 151 11.00 -3.33 18.64
N THR A 152 9.90 -2.61 18.44
CA THR A 152 8.55 -3.14 18.23
C THR A 152 8.14 -2.88 16.80
N TYR A 153 7.48 -3.87 16.21
CA TYR A 153 7.03 -3.85 14.83
C TYR A 153 5.52 -4.05 14.80
N SER A 154 4.88 -3.34 13.88
CA SER A 154 3.47 -3.51 13.55
C SER A 154 3.36 -3.59 12.03
N VAL A 155 2.60 -4.55 11.55
CA VAL A 155 2.28 -4.67 10.14
C VAL A 155 0.78 -4.74 9.99
N HIS A 156 0.24 -3.95 9.07
CA HIS A 156 -1.19 -3.88 8.78
C HIS A 156 -1.42 -3.89 7.28
N SER A 157 -2.44 -4.61 6.82
CA SER A 157 -2.88 -4.61 5.45
C SER A 157 -4.40 -4.52 5.36
N LEU A 158 -4.89 -3.86 4.30
CA LEU A 158 -6.31 -3.84 3.96
C LEU A 158 -6.82 -5.22 3.51
N ARG A 159 -5.92 -6.08 3.01
CA ARG A 159 -6.26 -7.42 2.54
C ARG A 159 -5.74 -8.47 3.51
N SER A 160 -6.50 -9.55 3.65
CA SER A 160 -6.02 -10.75 4.31
C SER A 160 -4.94 -11.46 3.50
N PHE A 161 -3.88 -11.90 4.18
CA PHE A 161 -2.88 -12.82 3.63
C PHE A 161 -2.94 -14.16 4.34
N ASP A 162 -2.53 -15.22 3.65
CA ASP A 162 -2.37 -16.50 4.30
C ASP A 162 -1.17 -16.49 5.26
N LEU A 163 -1.15 -17.47 6.17
CA LEU A 163 -0.12 -17.57 7.20
C LEU A 163 1.31 -17.68 6.64
N ASN A 164 1.50 -18.28 5.45
CA ASN A 164 2.82 -18.44 4.87
C ASN A 164 3.31 -17.11 4.27
N GLN A 165 2.44 -16.38 3.57
CA GLN A 165 2.74 -15.03 3.09
C GLN A 165 3.12 -14.09 4.24
N TRP A 166 2.36 -14.13 5.35
CA TRP A 166 2.70 -13.40 6.57
C TRP A 166 4.07 -13.78 7.13
N LYS A 167 4.40 -15.07 7.17
CA LYS A 167 5.72 -15.54 7.62
C LYS A 167 6.85 -15.04 6.73
N GLU A 168 6.69 -15.14 5.42
CA GLU A 168 7.71 -14.69 4.46
C GLU A 168 7.99 -13.20 4.60
N LEU A 169 6.93 -12.39 4.75
CA LEU A 169 7.02 -10.97 5.04
C LEU A 169 7.80 -10.68 6.32
N MET A 170 7.44 -11.32 7.43
CA MET A 170 8.10 -11.09 8.74
C MET A 170 9.53 -11.60 8.83
N ILE A 171 9.87 -12.63 8.05
CA ILE A 171 11.26 -13.10 7.90
C ILE A 171 12.08 -12.09 7.08
N GLY A 172 11.46 -11.45 6.09
CA GLY A 172 12.08 -10.43 5.26
C GLY A 172 12.26 -9.06 5.92
N ILE A 173 11.91 -8.92 7.20
CA ILE A 173 12.10 -7.70 8.00
C ILE A 173 13.28 -7.92 8.95
N TYR A 174 14.39 -7.24 8.64
CA TYR A 174 15.63 -7.23 9.41
C TYR A 174 16.29 -5.85 9.37
#